data_AF-A0A2K8LZV5-F1
#
_entry.id   AF-A0A2K8LZV5-F1
#
_cell.length_a   1.000
_cell.length_b   1.000
_cell.length_c   1.000
_cell.angle_alpha   90.00
_cell.angle_beta   90.00
_cell.angle_gamma   90.00
#
_symmetry.space_group_name_H-M   'P 1'
#
loop_
_entity.id
_entity.type
_entity.pdbx_description
1 polymer ?
#
loop_
_entity_poly.entity_id
_entity_poly.type
_entity_poly.pdbx_seq_one_letter_code
_entity_poly.pdbx_strand_id
1 'polypeptide(L)'
;MCATGPEIRGTRVELLTAPDCPNAEAARSLVADCLAESGLDAAVVERIGRYRSPTILVDGTDVMGTAESVAGEACRLDVPTRERVLAALAAVKA
;
A
#
# COMPACT_ATOMS: atom_id res chain seq x y z
N MET A 1 26.81 18.68 -16.30
CA MET A 1 26.29 17.34 -16.61
C MET A 1 25.33 16.95 -15.51
N CYS A 2 24.13 16.54 -15.90
CA CYS A 2 22.89 16.58 -15.13
C CYS A 2 22.99 15.88 -13.77
N ALA A 3 22.57 16.57 -12.71
CA ALA A 3 22.18 15.91 -11.48
C ALA A 3 20.94 15.07 -11.81
N THR A 4 21.12 13.74 -11.85
CA THR A 4 20.00 12.79 -11.79
C THR A 4 19.11 13.23 -10.63
N GLY A 5 17.80 13.39 -10.89
CA GLY A 5 16.82 13.78 -9.88
C GLY A 5 16.89 12.87 -8.65
N PRO A 6 16.26 13.26 -7.51
CA PRO A 6 16.38 12.52 -6.26
C PRO A 6 16.12 11.05 -6.54
N GLU A 7 17.17 10.24 -6.41
CA GLU A 7 17.07 8.80 -6.55
C GLU A 7 16.18 8.40 -5.38
N ILE A 8 14.90 8.13 -5.67
CA ILE A 8 13.87 7.96 -4.65
C ILE A 8 14.21 6.66 -3.92
N ARG A 9 15.11 6.75 -2.92
CA ARG A 9 15.31 5.75 -1.86
C ARG A 9 14.17 5.85 -0.85
N GLY A 10 12.96 6.12 -1.35
CA GLY A 10 11.75 6.26 -0.58
C GLY A 10 10.97 4.96 -0.60
N THR A 11 10.30 4.65 0.50
CA THR A 11 9.47 3.45 0.64
C THR A 11 8.42 3.40 -0.46
N ARG A 12 8.29 2.28 -1.19
CA ARG A 12 7.23 2.15 -2.21
C ARG A 12 5.97 1.61 -1.57
N VAL A 13 4.82 2.27 -1.76
CA VAL A 13 3.52 1.76 -1.31
C VAL A 13 2.65 1.48 -2.52
N GLU A 14 2.14 0.25 -2.67
CA GLU A 14 1.24 -0.11 -3.76
C GLU A 14 -0.16 -0.39 -3.22
N LEU A 15 -1.16 0.28 -3.78
CA LEU A 15 -2.55 0.03 -3.49
C LEU A 15 -3.16 -0.77 -4.65
N LEU A 16 -3.47 -2.04 -4.40
CA LEU A 16 -4.07 -2.94 -5.38
C LEU A 16 -5.58 -3.03 -5.12
N THR A 17 -6.36 -2.59 -6.10
CA THR A 17 -7.82 -2.53 -6.01
C THR A 17 -8.50 -3.27 -7.15
N ALA A 18 -9.67 -3.83 -6.86
CA ALA A 18 -10.55 -4.39 -7.88
C ALA A 18 -11.34 -3.26 -8.56
N PRO A 19 -11.71 -3.41 -9.83
CA PRO A 19 -12.69 -2.50 -10.44
C PRO A 19 -13.95 -2.46 -9.57
N ASP A 20 -14.48 -1.26 -9.34
CA ASP A 20 -15.67 -0.99 -8.52
C ASP A 20 -15.57 -1.42 -7.04
N CYS A 21 -14.34 -1.52 -6.48
CA CYS A 21 -14.19 -1.80 -5.06
C CYS A 21 -14.74 -0.64 -4.21
N PRO A 22 -15.74 -0.87 -3.33
CA PRO A 22 -16.29 0.18 -2.47
C PRO A 22 -15.28 0.68 -1.43
N ASN A 23 -14.26 -0.12 -1.12
CA ASN A 23 -13.24 0.20 -0.12
C ASN A 23 -12.00 0.89 -0.71
N ALA A 24 -11.96 1.13 -2.04
CA ALA A 24 -10.78 1.71 -2.69
C ALA A 24 -10.45 3.11 -2.17
N GLU A 25 -11.46 3.98 -2.07
CA GLU A 25 -11.28 5.35 -1.58
C GLU A 25 -10.86 5.38 -0.10
N ALA A 26 -11.51 4.56 0.73
CA ALA A 26 -11.17 4.43 2.15
C ALA A 26 -9.72 3.92 2.34
N ALA A 27 -9.30 2.92 1.55
CA ALA A 27 -7.94 2.40 1.60
C ALA A 27 -6.91 3.46 1.13
N ARG A 28 -7.24 4.24 0.11
CA ARG A 28 -6.39 5.34 -0.38
C ARG A 28 -6.21 6.43 0.69
N SER A 29 -7.30 6.85 1.34
CA SER A 29 -7.22 7.84 2.42
C SER A 29 -6.39 7.30 3.59
N LEU A 30 -6.63 6.04 3.98
CA LEU A 30 -5.89 5.40 5.07
C LEU A 30 -4.39 5.34 4.80
N VAL A 31 -3.97 5.00 3.57
CA VAL A 31 -2.55 5.03 3.18
C VAL A 31 -1.98 6.44 3.27
N ALA A 32 -2.71 7.45 2.77
CA ALA A 32 -2.27 8.84 2.80
C ALA A 32 -2.10 9.36 4.24
N ASP A 33 -3.06 9.10 5.12
CA ASP A 33 -2.98 9.43 6.55
C ASP A 33 -1.79 8.75 7.22
N CYS A 34 -1.63 7.43 7.03
CA CYS A 34 -0.52 6.69 7.63
C CYS A 34 0.85 7.20 7.17
N LEU A 35 0.98 7.55 5.89
CA LEU A 35 2.21 8.12 5.35
C LEU A 35 2.51 9.50 5.94
N ALA A 36 1.50 10.37 5.99
CA ALA A 36 1.64 11.69 6.62
C ALA A 36 2.06 11.58 8.09
N GLU A 37 1.52 10.62 8.83
CA GLU A 37 1.87 10.37 10.22
C GLU A 37 3.26 9.77 10.41
N SER A 38 3.65 8.85 9.52
CA SER A 38 4.98 8.22 9.58
C SER A 38 6.11 9.18 9.19
N GLY A 39 5.80 10.25 8.45
CA GLY A 39 6.77 11.17 7.89
C GLY A 39 7.70 10.53 6.85
N LEU A 40 7.34 9.36 6.31
CA LEU A 40 8.10 8.66 5.29
C LEU A 40 7.85 9.30 3.92
N ASP A 41 8.94 9.59 3.21
CA ASP A 41 8.87 9.93 1.79
C ASP A 41 8.62 8.63 1.02
N ALA A 42 7.35 8.41 0.65
CA ALA A 42 6.91 7.16 0.04
C ALA A 42 6.14 7.41 -1.26
N ALA A 43 6.45 6.62 -2.28
CA ALA A 43 5.75 6.67 -3.55
C ALA A 43 4.52 5.77 -3.51
N VAL A 44 3.31 6.35 -3.59
CA VAL A 44 2.05 5.60 -3.65
C VAL A 44 1.70 5.29 -5.10
N VAL A 45 1.63 4.02 -5.46
CA VAL A 45 1.25 3.53 -6.79
C VAL A 45 -0.07 2.77 -6.68
N GLU A 46 -1.12 3.28 -7.31
CA GLU A 46 -2.41 2.59 -7.39
C GLU A 46 -2.48 1.70 -8.63
N ARG A 47 -2.94 0.46 -8.47
CA ARG A 47 -3.13 -0.49 -9.56
C ARG A 47 -4.51 -1.12 -9.46
N ILE A 48 -5.30 -0.90 -10.49
CA ILE A 48 -6.64 -1.48 -10.61
C ILE A 48 -6.55 -2.75 -11.46
N GLY A 49 -7.14 -3.85 -10.99
CA GLY A 49 -7.09 -5.12 -11.69
C GLY A 49 -7.76 -6.26 -10.92
N ARG A 50 -7.46 -7.51 -11.29
CA ARG A 50 -8.00 -8.68 -10.60
C ARG A 50 -7.16 -8.98 -9.35
N TYR A 51 -7.32 -8.14 -8.34
CA TYR A 51 -6.65 -8.25 -7.05
C TYR A 51 -7.66 -8.55 -5.94
N ARG A 52 -7.19 -9.19 -4.86
CA ARG A 52 -7.97 -9.32 -3.63
C ARG A 52 -8.11 -7.96 -2.95
N SER A 53 -9.13 -7.23 -3.35
CA SER A 53 -9.26 -5.83 -2.97
C SER A 53 -9.85 -5.62 -1.57
N PRO A 54 -9.40 -4.61 -0.81
CA PRO A 54 -8.20 -3.80 -1.03
C PRO A 54 -6.93 -4.51 -0.49
N THR A 55 -5.84 -4.50 -1.26
CA THR A 55 -4.52 -4.98 -0.82
C THR A 55 -3.56 -3.81 -0.81
N ILE A 56 -2.77 -3.67 0.25
CA ILE A 56 -1.76 -2.63 0.41
C ILE A 56 -0.42 -3.33 0.54
N LEU A 57 0.52 -3.02 -0.35
CA LEU A 57 1.90 -3.49 -0.29
C LEU A 57 2.80 -2.36 0.14
N VAL A 58 3.70 -2.61 1.07
CA VAL A 58 4.80 -1.71 1.45
C VAL A 58 6.09 -2.42 1.06
N ASP A 59 6.83 -1.82 0.13
CA ASP A 59 8.04 -2.39 -0.48
C ASP A 59 7.82 -3.81 -1.02
N GLY A 60 6.64 -4.05 -1.61
CA GLY A 60 6.23 -5.37 -2.12
C GLY A 60 5.72 -6.34 -1.04
N THR A 61 5.74 -5.97 0.24
CA THR A 61 5.24 -6.78 1.36
C THR A 61 3.80 -6.42 1.70
N ASP A 62 2.90 -7.39 1.72
CA ASP A 62 1.51 -7.18 2.14
C ASP A 62 1.42 -6.79 3.62
N VAL A 63 0.73 -5.67 3.91
CA VAL A 63 0.58 -5.14 5.28
C VAL A 63 -0.18 -6.09 6.20
N MET A 64 -0.96 -7.02 5.64
CA MET A 64 -1.70 -8.00 6.39
C MET A 64 -0.89 -9.28 6.64
N GLY A 65 0.40 -9.29 6.28
CA GLY A 65 1.33 -10.39 6.51
C GLY A 65 0.98 -11.66 5.74
N THR A 66 0.06 -11.57 4.78
CA THR A 66 -0.36 -12.72 3.99
C THR A 66 0.54 -12.82 2.77
N ALA A 67 1.52 -13.73 2.83
CA ALA A 67 2.39 -14.04 1.68
C ALA A 67 1.65 -14.78 0.55
N GLU A 68 0.34 -15.03 0.70
CA GLU A 68 -0.45 -15.61 -0.38
C GLU A 68 -0.59 -14.64 -1.55
N SER A 69 -0.80 -15.20 -2.74
CA SER A 69 -0.95 -14.45 -3.97
C SER A 69 -2.00 -13.33 -3.83
N VAL A 70 -1.55 -12.08 -3.99
CA VAL A 70 -2.36 -10.86 -4.05
C VAL A 70 -3.34 -10.85 -5.24
N ALA A 71 -3.07 -11.70 -6.23
CA ALA A 71 -3.97 -11.97 -7.35
C ALA A 71 -5.21 -12.74 -6.88
N GLY A 72 -6.38 -12.28 -7.33
CA GLY A 72 -7.66 -12.92 -7.00
C GLY A 72 -8.85 -12.10 -7.51
N GLU A 73 -9.95 -12.78 -7.79
CA GLU A 73 -11.18 -12.15 -8.30
C GLU A 73 -12.19 -11.82 -7.18
N ALA A 74 -11.86 -12.16 -5.93
CA ALA A 74 -12.72 -11.95 -4.78
C ALA A 74 -12.21 -10.84 -3.86
N CYS A 75 -13.11 -9.96 -3.44
CA CYS A 75 -12.83 -8.96 -2.41
C CYS A 75 -12.42 -9.65 -1.11
N ARG A 76 -11.42 -9.07 -0.44
CA ARG A 76 -11.02 -9.53 0.88
C ARG A 76 -12.10 -9.12 1.89
N LEU A 77 -12.62 -10.08 2.65
CA LEU A 77 -13.60 -9.82 3.72
C LEU A 77 -12.99 -9.03 4.89
N ASP A 78 -11.68 -9.21 5.11
CA ASP A 78 -10.93 -8.55 6.17
C ASP A 78 -10.23 -7.30 5.61
N VAL A 79 -10.72 -6.11 5.95
CA VAL A 79 -10.19 -4.85 5.42
C VAL A 79 -8.93 -4.43 6.20
N PRO A 80 -7.88 -3.91 5.53
CA PRO A 80 -6.70 -3.39 6.21
C PRO A 80 -7.04 -2.28 7.20
N THR A 81 -6.50 -2.38 8.42
CA THR A 81 -6.67 -1.38 9.47
C THR A 81 -5.46 -0.44 9.54
N ARG A 82 -5.69 0.76 10.05
CA ARG A 82 -4.65 1.81 10.19
C ARG A 82 -3.44 1.31 10.98
N GLU A 83 -3.67 0.61 12.08
CA GLU A 83 -2.60 0.06 12.93
C GLU A 83 -1.69 -0.91 12.17
N ARG A 84 -2.24 -1.74 11.28
CA ARG A 84 -1.44 -2.68 10.47
C ARG A 84 -0.60 -1.96 9.42
N VAL A 85 -1.16 -0.94 8.78
CA VAL A 85 -0.40 -0.13 7.80
C VAL A 85 0.74 0.61 8.50
N LEU A 86 0.48 1.23 9.65
CA LEU A 86 1.54 1.88 10.44
C LEU A 86 2.61 0.89 10.92
N ALA A 87 2.22 -0.31 11.36
CA ALA A 87 3.17 -1.34 11.76
C ALA A 87 4.06 -1.79 10.59
N ALA A 88 3.48 -1.96 9.40
CA ALA A 88 4.22 -2.31 8.19
C ALA A 88 5.18 -1.19 7.75
N LEU A 89 4.73 0.07 7.79
CA LEU A 89 5.59 1.23 7.51
C LEU A 89 6.74 1.35 8.52
N ALA A 90 6.48 1.10 9.81
CA ALA A 90 7.51 1.11 10.84
C ALA A 90 8.52 -0.04 10.67
N ALA A 91 8.09 -1.21 10.18
CA ALA A 91 8.97 -2.33 9.91
C ALA A 91 9.97 -2.05 8.77
N VAL A 92 9.61 -1.21 7.79
CA VAL A 92 10.52 -0.80 6.70
C VAL A 92 11.53 0.26 7.16
N LYS A 93 11.24 0.99 8.24
CA LYS A 93 12.17 1.96 8.84
C LYS A 93 13.29 1.31 9.67
N ALA A 94 13.07 0.08 10.16
CA ALA A 94 13.97 -0.63 11.08
C ALA A 94 15.12 -1.35 10.34
#